data_AF-A0A1V1PDM8-F1
#
_entry.id   AF-A0A1V1PDM8-F1
#
_cell.length_a   1.000
_cell.length_b   1.000
_cell.length_c   1.000
_cell.angle_alpha   90.00
_cell.angle_beta   90.00
_cell.angle_gamma   90.00
#
_symmetry.space_group_name_H-M   'P 1'
#
loop_
_entity.id
_entity.type
_entity.pdbx_description
1 polymer ?
#
loop_
_entity_poly.entity_id
_entity_poly.type
_entity_poly.pdbx_seq_one_letter_code
_entity_poly.pdbx_strand_id
1 'polypeptide(L)'
;MKYDSVFCLWAIFITFFSLASVIHSGPIPDTGQQTSYTDVFGEDSDYLINPQHFTKLDKTANTLNSNAEAWVMVRDETTGLIWEIKQTNNSIQDKSRQFLWYDPDNTTNGGDSGTNSDGSDTNDYIRTLNNQALGGFKDWRLPDIYELATLLNMNQNANGILSEYFPNTMQGGYWTSSTYAGSAQKAWYISFVTGKNVYDKKPK
;
A
#
# COMPACT_ATOMS: atom_id res chain seq x y z
N MET A 1 -5.06 -50.62 -37.43
CA MET A 1 -5.63 -49.28 -37.17
C MET A 1 -4.47 -48.30 -37.08
N LYS A 2 -4.51 -47.24 -37.90
CA LYS A 2 -3.57 -46.09 -37.89
C LYS A 2 -3.55 -45.46 -36.48
N TYR A 3 -2.45 -44.94 -35.95
CA TYR A 3 -1.71 -43.77 -36.43
C TYR A 3 -0.20 -43.83 -36.16
N ASP A 4 0.53 -43.26 -37.12
CA ASP A 4 1.93 -42.84 -37.06
C ASP A 4 2.20 -41.80 -35.96
N SER A 5 3.45 -41.76 -35.44
CA SER A 5 4.33 -40.56 -35.40
C SER A 5 5.58 -40.83 -34.54
N VAL A 6 6.77 -40.99 -35.13
CA VAL A 6 7.85 -39.99 -35.29
C VAL A 6 8.88 -39.96 -34.12
N PHE A 7 10.14 -40.09 -34.52
CA PHE A 7 11.41 -40.10 -33.79
C PHE A 7 11.74 -38.79 -33.05
N CYS A 8 12.52 -38.86 -31.96
CA CYS A 8 13.90 -38.31 -31.94
C CYS A 8 14.63 -38.63 -30.63
N LEU A 9 15.95 -38.76 -30.74
CA LEU A 9 16.87 -39.40 -29.81
C LEU A 9 18.03 -38.39 -29.56
N TRP A 10 18.51 -38.32 -28.31
CA TRP A 10 19.76 -37.72 -27.79
C TRP A 10 19.88 -36.19 -27.59
N ALA A 11 20.23 -35.79 -26.35
CA ALA A 11 21.58 -35.30 -26.02
C ALA A 11 21.74 -35.10 -24.50
N ILE A 12 22.77 -35.72 -23.92
CA ILE A 12 23.26 -35.47 -22.56
C ILE A 12 24.24 -34.30 -22.64
N PHE A 13 24.11 -33.33 -21.73
CA PHE A 13 25.16 -32.37 -21.42
C PHE A 13 25.34 -32.32 -19.90
N ILE A 14 26.45 -32.87 -19.40
CA ILE A 14 26.85 -32.80 -18.00
C ILE A 14 27.72 -31.56 -17.86
N THR A 15 27.25 -30.54 -17.17
CA THR A 15 28.11 -29.47 -16.66
C THR A 15 28.48 -29.76 -15.21
N PHE A 16 29.78 -29.87 -14.97
CA PHE A 16 30.38 -29.86 -13.64
C PHE A 16 30.01 -28.54 -12.95
N PHE A 17 29.15 -28.60 -11.93
CA PHE A 17 29.01 -27.51 -10.97
C PHE A 17 29.85 -27.86 -9.74
N SER A 18 30.90 -27.06 -9.49
CA SER A 18 31.60 -27.12 -8.22
C SER A 18 30.59 -26.74 -7.13
N LEU A 19 30.44 -27.58 -6.11
CA LEU A 19 29.78 -27.18 -4.87
C LEU A 19 30.65 -26.13 -4.19
N ALA A 20 30.47 -24.85 -4.55
CA ALA A 20 30.66 -23.80 -3.59
C ALA A 20 29.58 -24.03 -2.53
N SER A 21 29.98 -24.39 -1.32
CA SER A 21 29.08 -24.37 -0.16
C SER A 21 28.57 -22.95 -0.01
N VAL A 22 27.37 -22.67 -0.53
CA VAL A 22 26.67 -21.43 -0.24
C VAL A 22 26.26 -21.54 1.23
N ILE A 23 26.94 -20.77 2.07
CA ILE A 23 26.52 -20.54 3.45
C ILE A 23 25.22 -19.75 3.34
N HIS A 24 24.08 -20.44 3.35
CA HIS A 24 22.79 -19.80 3.52
C HIS A 24 22.65 -19.46 5.00
N SER A 25 22.96 -18.22 5.37
CA SER A 25 22.32 -17.65 6.55
C SER A 25 20.86 -17.43 6.16
N GLY A 26 19.96 -18.27 6.64
CA GLY A 26 18.55 -17.91 6.64
C GLY A 26 18.36 -16.61 7.45
N PRO A 27 17.38 -15.77 7.12
CA PRO A 27 17.05 -14.63 7.97
C PRO A 27 16.73 -15.18 9.36
N ILE A 28 17.50 -14.75 10.36
CA ILE A 28 17.18 -15.03 11.76
C ILE A 28 15.87 -14.26 12.03
N PRO A 29 14.82 -14.92 12.55
CA PRO A 29 13.61 -14.22 12.94
C PRO A 29 13.97 -13.10 13.92
N ASP A 30 13.59 -11.87 13.59
CA ASP A 30 13.69 -10.74 14.51
C ASP A 30 12.93 -11.10 15.79
N THR A 31 13.59 -10.95 16.94
CA THR A 31 13.01 -11.31 18.23
C THR A 31 11.90 -10.34 18.65
N GLY A 32 11.78 -9.18 17.97
CA GLY A 32 10.81 -8.14 18.31
C GLY A 32 11.08 -7.50 19.67
N GLN A 33 12.28 -7.70 20.22
CA GLN A 33 12.67 -7.24 21.55
C GLN A 33 13.03 -5.75 21.49
N GLN A 34 12.05 -4.90 21.83
CA GLN A 34 12.22 -3.43 21.82
C GLN A 34 12.69 -2.86 23.17
N THR A 35 12.94 -3.74 24.16
CA THR A 35 13.39 -3.30 25.50
C THR A 35 14.90 -3.08 25.44
N SER A 36 15.35 -1.87 25.80
CA SER A 36 16.77 -1.59 26.00
C SER A 36 17.24 -2.25 27.29
N TYR A 37 18.36 -2.98 27.24
CA TYR A 37 18.94 -3.64 28.41
C TYR A 37 20.27 -3.01 28.82
N THR A 38 20.90 -2.25 27.92
CA THR A 38 22.14 -1.51 28.19
C THR A 38 22.15 -0.13 27.54
N ASP A 39 23.06 0.75 27.98
CA ASP A 39 23.28 2.07 27.37
C ASP A 39 24.21 2.00 26.12
N VAL A 40 24.48 0.80 25.60
CA VAL A 40 25.41 0.59 24.48
C VAL A 40 24.68 0.80 23.17
N PHE A 41 25.08 1.81 22.40
CA PHE A 41 24.55 2.05 21.06
C PHE A 41 24.80 0.86 20.13
N GLY A 42 23.74 0.32 19.55
CA GLY A 42 23.76 -0.82 18.64
C GLY A 42 22.77 -1.93 19.01
N GLU A 43 21.95 -1.74 20.04
CA GLU A 43 20.85 -2.65 20.37
C GLU A 43 19.66 -2.46 19.42
N ASP A 44 18.80 -3.48 19.31
CA ASP A 44 17.58 -3.42 18.49
C ASP A 44 16.64 -2.29 18.94
N SER A 45 16.72 -1.86 20.22
CA SER A 45 15.99 -0.71 20.75
C SER A 45 16.52 0.65 20.27
N ASP A 46 17.76 0.72 19.80
CA ASP A 46 18.39 1.96 19.32
C ASP A 46 18.05 2.25 17.86
N TYR A 47 17.52 1.26 17.15
CA TYR A 47 17.14 1.37 15.76
C TYR A 47 15.62 1.42 15.63
N LEU A 48 15.12 2.26 14.70
CA LEU A 48 13.77 2.08 14.21
C LEU A 48 13.75 0.76 13.42
N ILE A 49 13.15 -0.29 13.97
CA ILE A 49 12.92 -1.53 13.25
C ILE A 49 11.93 -1.23 12.12
N ASN A 50 12.36 -1.39 10.86
CA ASN A 50 11.63 -1.08 9.63
C ASN A 50 11.17 0.39 9.52
N PRO A 51 12.10 1.35 9.38
CA PRO A 51 11.73 2.74 9.20
C PRO A 51 10.93 2.90 7.91
N GLN A 52 9.92 3.77 7.94
CA GLN A 52 9.22 4.18 6.72
C GLN A 52 10.23 4.70 5.70
N HIS A 53 10.21 4.11 4.50
CA HIS A 53 11.12 4.46 3.43
C HIS A 53 10.33 4.59 2.12
N PHE A 54 10.40 5.77 1.51
CA PHE A 54 9.54 6.16 0.41
C PHE A 54 10.36 6.69 -0.77
N THR A 55 9.96 6.33 -1.99
CA THR A 55 10.53 6.86 -3.23
C THR A 55 9.48 7.66 -4.00
N LYS A 56 9.80 8.91 -4.36
CA LYS A 56 8.95 9.77 -5.20
C LYS A 56 8.94 9.27 -6.64
N LEU A 57 7.76 9.23 -7.27
CA LEU A 57 7.58 8.80 -8.66
C LEU A 57 6.89 9.86 -9.54
N ASP A 58 7.33 9.95 -10.79
CA ASP A 58 6.68 10.78 -11.80
C ASP A 58 5.40 10.13 -12.37
N LYS A 59 4.73 10.80 -13.32
CA LYS A 59 3.47 10.33 -13.95
C LYS A 59 3.57 9.05 -14.76
N THR A 60 4.79 8.60 -15.03
CA THR A 60 5.12 7.37 -15.75
C THR A 60 5.78 6.34 -14.83
N ALA A 61 5.67 6.53 -13.51
CA ALA A 61 6.23 5.67 -12.47
C ALA A 61 7.77 5.59 -12.46
N ASN A 62 8.48 6.54 -13.06
CA ASN A 62 9.93 6.62 -12.93
C ASN A 62 10.31 7.20 -11.56
N THR A 63 11.38 6.69 -10.99
CA THR A 63 11.94 7.19 -9.73
C THR A 63 12.49 8.60 -9.90
N LEU A 64 12.16 9.45 -8.95
CA LEU A 64 12.65 10.82 -8.84
C LEU A 64 13.70 10.94 -7.73
N ASN A 65 14.50 12.00 -7.80
CA ASN A 65 15.41 12.36 -6.72
C ASN A 65 14.61 12.70 -5.45
N SER A 66 15.16 12.43 -4.27
CA SER A 66 14.55 12.77 -2.98
C SER A 66 14.21 14.27 -2.88
N ASN A 67 15.04 15.13 -3.47
CA ASN A 67 14.83 16.58 -3.51
C ASN A 67 13.85 17.08 -4.59
N ALA A 68 13.19 16.17 -5.33
CA ALA A 68 12.20 16.58 -6.32
C ALA A 68 11.06 17.38 -5.68
N GLU A 69 10.71 18.50 -6.32
CA GLU A 69 9.68 19.44 -5.84
C GLU A 69 8.26 19.02 -6.27
N ALA A 70 8.14 18.11 -7.25
CA ALA A 70 6.86 17.61 -7.74
C ALA A 70 6.94 16.13 -8.10
N TRP A 71 5.92 15.38 -7.69
CA TRP A 71 5.73 13.95 -7.96
C TRP A 71 4.22 13.66 -7.89
N VAL A 72 3.78 12.53 -8.45
CA VAL A 72 2.35 12.19 -8.48
C VAL A 72 2.04 10.88 -7.76
N MET A 73 3.06 10.07 -7.51
CA MET A 73 2.94 8.85 -6.71
C MET A 73 4.15 8.70 -5.79
N VAL A 74 3.98 7.88 -4.76
CA VAL A 74 5.05 7.48 -3.85
C VAL A 74 5.06 5.97 -3.76
N ARG A 75 6.22 5.34 -3.92
CA ARG A 75 6.40 3.92 -3.62
C ARG A 75 6.87 3.77 -2.18
N ASP A 76 6.19 2.92 -1.43
CA ASP A 76 6.64 2.41 -0.14
C ASP A 76 7.61 1.26 -0.39
N GLU A 77 8.87 1.44 0.00
CA GLU A 77 9.92 0.44 -0.21
C GLU A 77 9.83 -0.74 0.79
N THR A 78 9.06 -0.59 1.87
CA THR A 78 8.83 -1.64 2.86
C THR A 78 7.74 -2.59 2.40
N THR A 79 6.64 -2.06 1.84
CA THR A 79 5.48 -2.87 1.39
C THR A 79 5.48 -3.16 -0.11
N GLY A 80 6.23 -2.39 -0.91
CA GLY A 80 6.19 -2.42 -2.36
C GLY A 80 4.95 -1.73 -2.97
N LEU A 81 4.05 -1.21 -2.14
CA LEU A 81 2.84 -0.52 -2.60
C LEU A 81 3.17 0.83 -3.20
N ILE A 82 2.38 1.23 -4.19
CA ILE A 82 2.43 2.57 -4.78
C ILE A 82 1.17 3.33 -4.37
N TRP A 83 1.39 4.51 -3.84
CA TRP A 83 0.37 5.40 -3.32
C TRP A 83 0.19 6.60 -4.25
N GLU A 84 -1.07 6.92 -4.54
CA GLU A 84 -1.41 8.16 -5.22
C GLU A 84 -1.21 9.36 -4.29
N ILE A 85 -0.67 10.46 -4.84
CA ILE A 85 -0.57 11.73 -4.14
C ILE A 85 -1.74 12.61 -4.51
N LYS A 86 -2.46 13.10 -3.49
CA LYS A 86 -3.59 14.01 -3.68
C LYS A 86 -3.18 15.28 -4.40
N GLN A 87 -4.12 15.86 -5.12
CA GLN A 87 -3.92 17.04 -5.97
C GLN A 87 -4.64 18.27 -5.41
N THR A 88 -4.42 19.43 -6.01
CA THR A 88 -5.08 20.71 -5.66
C THR A 88 -5.68 21.41 -6.88
N ASN A 89 -6.13 20.63 -7.86
CA ASN A 89 -6.51 21.06 -9.20
C ASN A 89 -7.99 20.78 -9.54
N ASN A 90 -8.83 20.56 -8.52
CA ASN A 90 -10.25 20.21 -8.66
C ASN A 90 -10.55 18.91 -9.43
N SER A 91 -9.52 18.13 -9.79
CA SER A 91 -9.68 16.78 -10.37
C SER A 91 -10.34 15.83 -9.38
N ILE A 92 -10.61 14.59 -9.81
CA ILE A 92 -11.12 13.56 -8.92
C ILE A 92 -10.15 13.24 -7.76
N GLN A 93 -8.85 13.48 -7.96
CA GLN A 93 -7.78 13.32 -6.98
C GLN A 93 -7.59 14.54 -6.07
N ASP A 94 -8.41 15.58 -6.24
CA ASP A 94 -8.31 16.78 -5.42
C ASP A 94 -8.51 16.45 -3.93
N LYS A 95 -7.60 16.96 -3.09
CA LYS A 95 -7.57 16.68 -1.65
C LYS A 95 -8.86 17.03 -0.92
N SER A 96 -9.62 18.00 -1.44
CA SER A 96 -10.88 18.46 -0.83
C SER A 96 -12.07 17.57 -1.17
N ARG A 97 -11.94 16.64 -2.13
CA ARG A 97 -13.03 15.74 -2.49
C ARG A 97 -13.32 14.73 -1.40
N GLN A 98 -14.61 14.52 -1.18
CA GLN A 98 -15.14 13.51 -0.28
C GLN A 98 -15.90 12.49 -1.11
N PHE A 99 -15.80 11.23 -0.71
CA PHE A 99 -16.43 10.11 -1.39
C PHE A 99 -17.27 9.32 -0.39
N LEU A 100 -18.45 8.89 -0.82
CA LEU A 100 -19.20 7.89 -0.08
C LEU A 100 -18.49 6.54 -0.16
N TRP A 101 -18.60 5.76 0.90
CA TRP A 101 -18.07 4.39 0.90
C TRP A 101 -19.00 3.50 0.08
N TYR A 102 -18.45 2.90 -0.98
CA TYR A 102 -19.15 1.96 -1.83
C TYR A 102 -18.22 0.85 -2.32
N ASP A 103 -18.66 -0.38 -2.13
CA ASP A 103 -18.04 -1.59 -2.65
C ASP A 103 -19.12 -2.53 -3.23
N PRO A 104 -19.23 -2.62 -4.57
CA PRO A 104 -20.22 -3.46 -5.24
C PRO A 104 -19.90 -4.96 -5.13
N ASP A 105 -18.68 -5.35 -4.77
CA ASP A 105 -18.29 -6.74 -4.67
C ASP A 105 -18.79 -7.35 -3.34
N ASN A 106 -19.68 -8.32 -3.45
CA ASN A 106 -20.31 -8.99 -2.31
C ASN A 106 -19.34 -9.88 -1.51
N THR A 107 -18.16 -10.17 -2.07
CA THR A 107 -17.14 -10.97 -1.41
C THR A 107 -16.25 -10.13 -0.49
N THR A 108 -16.18 -8.81 -0.70
CA THR A 108 -15.30 -7.88 0.03
C THR A 108 -16.05 -6.87 0.90
N ASN A 109 -17.32 -6.58 0.59
CA ASN A 109 -18.09 -5.56 1.30
C ASN A 109 -18.66 -5.98 2.67
N GLY A 110 -18.42 -7.22 3.08
CA GLY A 110 -18.87 -7.76 4.37
C GLY A 110 -20.39 -7.82 4.55
N GLY A 111 -21.16 -7.82 3.45
CA GLY A 111 -22.62 -7.94 3.45
C GLY A 111 -23.40 -6.62 3.36
N ASP A 112 -22.72 -5.48 3.27
CA ASP A 112 -23.34 -4.17 3.00
C ASP A 112 -22.45 -3.41 2.00
N SER A 113 -22.97 -3.17 0.80
CA SER A 113 -22.22 -2.49 -0.25
C SER A 113 -21.95 -1.02 0.03
N GLY A 114 -22.59 -0.42 1.06
CA GLY A 114 -22.61 1.03 1.22
C GLY A 114 -23.47 1.68 0.13
N THR A 115 -23.12 2.91 -0.24
CA THR A 115 -23.99 3.78 -1.02
C THR A 115 -23.38 4.09 -2.37
N ASN A 116 -23.99 3.52 -3.42
CA ASN A 116 -23.67 3.90 -4.78
C ASN A 116 -24.10 5.35 -5.00
N SER A 117 -23.16 6.18 -5.40
CA SER A 117 -23.41 7.57 -5.75
C SER A 117 -22.66 7.86 -7.03
N ASP A 118 -23.36 7.71 -8.16
CA ASP A 118 -22.87 7.91 -9.53
C ASP A 118 -21.96 9.15 -9.67
N GLY A 119 -20.64 8.95 -9.57
CA GLY A 119 -19.56 9.93 -9.72
C GLY A 119 -18.93 10.45 -8.42
N SER A 120 -19.42 10.04 -7.25
CA SER A 120 -18.99 10.55 -5.92
C SER A 120 -18.87 9.46 -4.84
N ASP A 121 -18.55 8.23 -5.24
CA ASP A 121 -18.20 7.16 -4.31
C ASP A 121 -16.78 6.58 -4.55
N THR A 122 -16.34 5.73 -3.62
CA THR A 122 -15.01 5.12 -3.68
C THR A 122 -14.82 4.18 -4.89
N ASN A 123 -15.86 3.51 -5.36
CA ASN A 123 -15.77 2.66 -6.56
C ASN A 123 -15.53 3.51 -7.81
N ASP A 124 -16.23 4.64 -7.93
CA ASP A 124 -16.05 5.58 -9.03
C ASP A 124 -14.66 6.21 -9.03
N TYR A 125 -14.15 6.57 -7.84
CA TYR A 125 -12.79 7.05 -7.69
C TYR A 125 -11.78 6.04 -8.24
N ILE A 126 -11.84 4.80 -7.75
CA ILE A 126 -10.93 3.73 -8.16
C ILE A 126 -11.06 3.41 -9.66
N ARG A 127 -12.29 3.30 -10.17
CA ARG A 127 -12.56 3.07 -11.60
C ARG A 127 -11.96 4.18 -12.46
N THR A 128 -12.03 5.42 -12.01
CA THR A 128 -11.45 6.57 -12.73
C THR A 128 -9.93 6.49 -12.76
N LEU A 129 -9.25 6.19 -11.64
CA LEU A 129 -7.79 6.02 -11.64
C LEU A 129 -7.34 4.89 -12.56
N ASN A 130 -8.05 3.76 -12.54
CA ASN A 130 -7.74 2.61 -13.39
C ASN A 130 -7.96 2.89 -14.87
N ASN A 131 -9.00 3.64 -15.22
CA ASN A 131 -9.25 4.06 -16.60
C ASN A 131 -8.19 5.06 -17.09
N GLN A 132 -7.73 5.97 -16.22
CA GLN A 132 -6.66 6.92 -16.53
C GLN A 132 -5.29 6.26 -16.64
N ALA A 133 -5.15 5.02 -16.15
CA ALA A 133 -3.89 4.31 -16.03
C ALA A 133 -2.81 5.19 -15.36
N LEU A 134 -3.12 5.77 -14.19
CA LEU A 134 -2.19 6.63 -13.47
C LEU A 134 -0.88 5.88 -13.22
N GLY A 135 0.25 6.43 -13.67
CA GLY A 135 1.55 5.75 -13.57
C GLY A 135 1.73 4.55 -14.51
N GLY A 136 0.79 4.32 -15.42
CA GLY A 136 0.71 3.09 -16.23
C GLY A 136 -0.02 1.93 -15.54
N PHE A 137 -0.47 2.10 -14.29
CA PHE A 137 -1.13 1.07 -13.49
C PHE A 137 -2.66 1.09 -13.65
N LYS A 138 -3.28 -0.09 -13.68
CA LYS A 138 -4.74 -0.27 -13.88
C LYS A 138 -5.41 -1.11 -12.77
N ASP A 139 -4.67 -1.33 -11.70
CA ASP A 139 -4.99 -2.16 -10.55
C ASP A 139 -5.00 -1.35 -9.25
N TRP A 140 -5.24 -0.04 -9.35
CA TRP A 140 -5.55 0.81 -8.21
C TRP A 140 -6.76 0.24 -7.47
N ARG A 141 -6.69 0.27 -6.14
CA ARG A 141 -7.75 -0.17 -5.24
C ARG A 141 -7.71 0.66 -3.96
N LEU A 142 -8.76 0.57 -3.16
CA LEU A 142 -8.66 1.00 -1.77
C LEU A 142 -7.66 0.10 -1.02
N PRO A 143 -6.81 0.68 -0.16
CA PRO A 143 -5.98 -0.09 0.74
C PRO A 143 -6.85 -0.78 1.80
N ASP A 144 -6.38 -1.90 2.32
CA ASP A 144 -6.92 -2.41 3.57
C ASP A 144 -6.42 -1.57 4.77
N ILE A 145 -6.95 -1.87 5.96
CA ILE A 145 -6.60 -1.12 7.17
C ILE A 145 -5.13 -1.24 7.56
N TYR A 146 -4.50 -2.39 7.35
CA TYR A 146 -3.11 -2.62 7.73
C TYR A 146 -2.17 -1.89 6.77
N GLU A 147 -2.50 -1.93 5.47
CA GLU A 147 -1.77 -1.21 4.43
C GLU A 147 -1.85 0.30 4.64
N LEU A 148 -3.04 0.87 4.88
CA LEU A 148 -3.13 2.32 5.08
C LEU A 148 -2.49 2.77 6.41
N ALA A 149 -2.53 1.90 7.43
CA ALA A 149 -1.86 2.18 8.69
C ALA A 149 -0.33 2.25 8.55
N THR A 150 0.28 1.63 7.53
CA THR A 150 1.73 1.76 7.32
C THR A 150 2.15 3.17 6.94
N LEU A 151 1.23 4.05 6.54
CA LEU A 151 1.50 5.47 6.27
C LEU A 151 1.47 6.36 7.51
N LEU A 152 1.01 5.85 8.65
CA LEU A 152 0.98 6.63 9.88
C LEU A 152 2.40 6.97 10.33
N ASN A 153 2.70 8.25 10.51
CA ASN A 153 3.96 8.66 11.09
C ASN A 153 3.99 8.23 12.57
N MET A 154 4.81 7.22 12.89
CA MET A 154 4.91 6.67 14.24
C MET A 154 6.04 7.29 15.07
N ASN A 155 6.69 8.35 14.58
CA ASN A 155 7.68 9.07 15.37
C ASN A 155 7.01 9.70 16.59
N GLN A 156 7.64 9.58 17.77
CA GLN A 156 7.04 9.78 19.11
C GLN A 156 6.30 11.11 19.35
N ASN A 157 6.41 12.10 18.46
CA ASN A 157 5.79 13.43 18.59
C ASN A 157 5.00 13.88 17.35
N ALA A 158 4.82 13.02 16.34
CA ALA A 158 4.20 13.41 15.08
C ALA A 158 2.94 12.58 14.80
N ASN A 159 1.76 13.17 14.98
CA ASN A 159 0.53 12.61 14.44
C ASN A 159 0.47 12.83 12.92
N GLY A 160 -0.12 11.89 12.18
CA GLY A 160 -0.45 12.06 10.77
C GLY A 160 0.44 11.24 9.85
N ILE A 161 1.02 11.89 8.84
CA ILE A 161 1.71 11.27 7.71
C ILE A 161 2.94 12.12 7.36
N LEU A 162 3.97 11.52 6.75
CA LEU A 162 5.16 12.25 6.31
C LEU A 162 4.81 13.21 5.17
N SER A 163 4.61 14.49 5.50
CA SER A 163 4.22 15.54 4.53
C SER A 163 5.27 15.79 3.44
N GLU A 164 6.54 15.41 3.68
CA GLU A 164 7.60 15.42 2.67
C GLU A 164 7.28 14.52 1.46
N TYR A 165 6.52 13.45 1.67
CA TYR A 165 6.10 12.50 0.63
C TYR A 165 4.62 12.67 0.27
N PHE A 166 3.80 13.12 1.23
CA PHE A 166 2.36 13.26 1.10
C PHE A 166 1.87 14.70 1.38
N PRO A 167 2.32 15.70 0.59
CA PRO A 167 2.15 17.13 0.91
C PRO A 167 0.69 17.61 0.88
N ASN A 168 -0.16 16.89 0.15
CA ASN A 168 -1.56 17.25 -0.05
C ASN A 168 -2.53 16.36 0.73
N THR A 169 -2.04 15.45 1.56
CA THR A 169 -2.92 14.66 2.45
C THR A 169 -3.48 15.59 3.52
N MET A 170 -4.81 15.65 3.59
CA MET A 170 -5.50 16.45 4.59
C MET A 170 -5.46 15.76 5.95
N GLN A 171 -5.49 16.56 7.00
CA GLN A 171 -5.71 16.09 8.36
C GLN A 171 -7.17 15.66 8.49
N GLY A 172 -7.45 14.38 8.20
CA GLY A 172 -8.80 13.83 8.13
C GLY A 172 -8.84 12.31 8.19
N GLY A 173 -10.03 11.75 7.98
CA GLY A 173 -10.25 10.30 7.90
C GLY A 173 -10.20 9.81 6.45
N TYR A 174 -9.46 8.72 6.22
CA TYR A 174 -9.32 8.08 4.91
C TYR A 174 -9.83 6.65 4.96
N TRP A 175 -10.90 6.37 4.23
CA TRP A 175 -11.54 5.06 4.20
C TRP A 175 -10.63 3.97 3.65
N THR A 176 -10.78 2.77 4.21
CA THR A 176 -10.15 1.53 3.76
C THR A 176 -11.20 0.62 3.11
N SER A 177 -10.77 -0.43 2.43
CA SER A 177 -11.65 -1.50 1.96
C SER A 177 -12.16 -2.39 3.10
N SER A 178 -11.60 -2.29 4.31
CA SER A 178 -11.89 -3.19 5.41
C SER A 178 -13.23 -2.88 6.08
N THR A 179 -14.19 -3.80 5.97
CA THR A 179 -15.45 -3.76 6.72
C THR A 179 -15.21 -4.13 8.19
N TYR A 180 -15.94 -3.48 9.11
CA TYR A 180 -15.84 -3.77 10.54
C TYR A 180 -16.50 -5.11 10.88
N ALA A 181 -15.76 -6.03 11.48
CA ALA A 181 -16.24 -7.39 11.76
C ALA A 181 -17.50 -7.43 12.65
N GLY A 182 -17.66 -6.46 13.56
CA GLY A 182 -18.84 -6.39 14.43
C GLY A 182 -20.10 -5.81 13.76
N SER A 183 -19.99 -5.23 12.56
CA SER A 183 -21.15 -4.69 11.83
C SER A 183 -20.82 -4.41 10.37
N ALA A 184 -21.51 -5.10 9.46
CA ALA A 184 -21.42 -4.88 8.01
C ALA A 184 -21.67 -3.42 7.59
N GLN A 185 -22.48 -2.69 8.37
CA GLN A 185 -22.82 -1.29 8.11
C GLN A 185 -21.68 -0.30 8.43
N LYS A 186 -20.54 -0.78 8.93
CA LYS A 186 -19.39 0.05 9.30
C LYS A 186 -18.14 -0.38 8.53
N ALA A 187 -17.27 0.58 8.25
CA ALA A 187 -15.97 0.33 7.65
C ALA A 187 -14.87 0.98 8.49
N TRP A 188 -13.63 0.56 8.29
CA TRP A 188 -12.47 1.16 8.91
C TRP A 188 -11.93 2.31 8.07
N TYR A 189 -11.39 3.33 8.74
CA TYR A 189 -10.62 4.42 8.16
C TYR A 189 -9.41 4.74 9.04
N ILE A 190 -8.40 5.35 8.45
CA ILE A 190 -7.25 5.89 9.18
C ILE A 190 -7.46 7.38 9.40
N SER A 191 -7.37 7.82 10.66
CA SER A 191 -7.43 9.22 11.04
C SER A 191 -6.02 9.80 11.09
N PHE A 192 -5.64 10.61 10.10
CA PHE A 192 -4.36 11.32 10.14
C PHE A 192 -4.36 12.46 11.17
N VAL A 193 -5.53 12.94 11.62
CA VAL A 193 -5.63 13.90 12.73
C VAL A 193 -5.09 13.30 14.03
N THR A 194 -5.45 12.05 14.30
CA THR A 194 -5.20 11.40 15.60
C THR A 194 -4.14 10.31 15.55
N GLY A 195 -3.72 9.89 14.35
CA GLY A 195 -2.79 8.78 14.14
C GLY A 195 -3.40 7.41 14.49
N LYS A 196 -4.72 7.22 14.32
CA LYS A 196 -5.42 6.03 14.79
C LYS A 196 -6.26 5.36 13.72
N ASN A 197 -6.43 4.06 13.92
CA ASN A 197 -7.42 3.23 13.24
C ASN A 197 -8.77 3.50 13.89
N VAL A 198 -9.76 3.90 13.09
CA VAL A 198 -11.11 4.22 13.56
C VAL A 198 -12.12 3.52 12.64
N TYR A 199 -13.29 3.17 13.14
CA TYR A 199 -14.39 2.68 12.33
C TYR A 199 -15.62 3.56 12.50
N ASP A 200 -16.40 3.71 11.44
CA ASP A 200 -17.67 4.42 11.49
C ASP A 200 -18.65 3.83 10.46
N LYS A 201 -19.91 4.23 10.56
CA LYS A 201 -20.97 3.83 9.64
C LYS A 201 -20.60 4.23 8.21
N LYS A 202 -20.77 3.29 7.28
CA LYS A 202 -20.69 3.54 5.84
C LYS A 202 -21.68 4.67 5.52
N PRO A 203 -21.21 5.83 5.02
CA PRO A 203 -22.06 6.98 4.80
C PRO A 203 -23.12 6.66 3.74
N LYS A 204 -24.32 7.24 3.94
CA LYS A 204 -25.49 7.09 3.07
C LYS A 204 -25.90 8.42 2.47
#